data_AF-A0A6L9XZ59-F1
#
_entry.id   AF-A0A6L9XZ59-F1
#
_cell.length_a   1.000
_cell.length_b   1.000
_cell.length_c   1.000
_cell.angle_alpha   90.00
_cell.angle_beta   90.00
_cell.angle_gamma   90.00
#
_symmetry.space_group_name_H-M   'P 1'
#
loop_
_entity.id
_entity.type
_entity.pdbx_description
1 polymer ?
#
loop_
_entity_poly.entity_id
_entity_poly.type
_entity_poly.pdbx_seq_one_letter_code
_entity_poly.pdbx_strand_id
1 'polypeptide(L)'
;MAIEHDFFGIIDETASGGLAWQDTVELGDQAVEIDLQADAESRVTGYALDSAAALLQALEGFDARARDALVAQLSDRASETVNYVDQQVDDMGESLLDLLVHNSGDLQVDVLRSLQLMRIALFPENSDEDDVFATFDYSISPDDTDAILIVSFDIRGDVVAVEMQG
;
A
#
# COMPACT_ATOMS: atom_id res chain seq x y z
N MET A 1 5.65 -5.14 -26.19
CA MET A 1 5.32 -3.90 -26.90
C MET A 1 4.73 -2.96 -25.87
N ALA A 2 4.62 -1.66 -26.11
CA ALA A 2 3.95 -0.79 -25.13
C ALA A 2 2.42 -0.98 -25.16
N ILE A 3 1.75 -0.87 -24.02
CA ILE A 3 0.27 -0.83 -23.92
C ILE A 3 -0.18 0.61 -23.78
N GLU A 4 -1.19 1.02 -24.54
CA GLU A 4 -1.87 2.30 -24.36
C GLU A 4 -3.16 2.09 -23.54
N HIS A 5 -3.33 2.86 -22.47
CA HIS A 5 -4.48 2.82 -21.57
C HIS A 5 -4.96 4.24 -21.25
N ASP A 6 -6.27 4.46 -21.15
CA ASP A 6 -6.86 5.79 -20.97
C ASP A 6 -6.38 6.50 -19.70
N PHE A 7 -6.14 5.74 -18.63
CA PHE A 7 -5.65 6.29 -17.36
C PHE A 7 -4.11 6.35 -17.29
N PHE A 8 -3.41 5.28 -17.69
CA PHE A 8 -1.96 5.16 -17.53
C PHE A 8 -1.18 5.79 -18.68
N GLY A 9 -1.85 6.17 -19.77
CA GLY A 9 -1.18 6.57 -21.00
C GLY A 9 -0.41 5.39 -21.57
N ILE A 10 0.91 5.53 -21.70
CA ILE A 10 1.77 4.48 -22.26
C ILE A 10 2.42 3.70 -21.11
N ILE A 11 2.17 2.40 -21.07
CA ILE A 11 2.84 1.44 -20.18
C ILE A 11 3.96 0.78 -20.98
N ASP A 12 5.20 0.91 -20.52
CA ASP A 12 6.39 0.46 -21.24
C ASP A 12 6.63 -1.04 -21.07
N GLU A 13 7.09 -1.68 -22.14
CA GLU A 13 7.63 -3.04 -22.06
C GLU A 13 9.03 -3.02 -21.45
N THR A 14 9.27 -3.90 -20.49
CA THR A 14 10.59 -4.07 -19.90
C THR A 14 11.48 -4.96 -20.78
N ALA A 15 12.80 -4.92 -20.56
CA ALA A 15 13.74 -5.77 -21.30
C ALA A 15 13.49 -7.29 -21.10
N SER A 16 12.75 -7.68 -20.05
CA SER A 16 12.37 -9.07 -19.77
C SER A 16 11.05 -9.50 -20.42
N GLY A 17 10.37 -8.62 -21.17
CA GLY A 17 9.05 -8.88 -21.76
C GLY A 17 7.87 -8.68 -20.79
N GLY A 18 8.13 -8.01 -19.67
CA GLY A 18 7.13 -7.56 -18.72
C GLY A 18 6.64 -6.14 -19.02
N LEU A 19 5.89 -5.56 -18.10
CA LEU A 19 5.41 -4.19 -18.16
C LEU A 19 5.86 -3.40 -16.93
N ALA A 20 6.14 -2.11 -17.13
CA ALA A 20 6.41 -1.18 -16.06
C ALA A 20 5.78 0.19 -16.36
N TRP A 21 5.20 0.79 -15.34
CA TRP A 21 4.75 2.18 -15.35
C TRP A 21 4.88 2.76 -13.95
N GLN A 22 5.22 4.04 -13.86
CA GLN A 22 5.39 4.74 -12.59
C GLN A 22 4.82 6.14 -12.68
N ASP A 23 4.24 6.61 -11.59
CA ASP A 23 3.78 8.00 -11.44
C ASP A 23 3.65 8.37 -9.96
N THR A 24 3.22 9.59 -9.68
CA THR A 24 2.93 10.06 -8.33
C THR A 24 1.54 10.67 -8.28
N VAL A 25 0.77 10.32 -7.25
CA VAL A 25 -0.57 10.88 -7.00
C VAL A 25 -0.63 11.61 -5.67
N GLU A 26 -1.56 12.55 -5.53
CA GLU A 26 -1.80 13.26 -4.27
C GLU A 26 -2.92 12.56 -3.47
N LEU A 27 -2.64 12.27 -2.20
CA LEU A 27 -3.62 11.82 -1.21
C LEU A 27 -3.64 12.83 -0.06
N GLY A 28 -4.62 13.74 -0.08
CA GLY A 28 -4.60 14.90 0.81
C GLY A 28 -3.37 15.78 0.53
N ASP A 29 -2.53 15.97 1.55
CA ASP A 29 -1.27 16.73 1.44
C ASP A 29 -0.04 15.82 1.19
N GLN A 30 -0.25 14.51 0.95
CA GLN A 30 0.83 13.53 0.76
C GLN A 30 0.99 13.17 -0.72
N ALA A 31 2.25 13.08 -1.16
CA ALA A 31 2.59 12.51 -2.46
C ALA A 31 2.84 11.01 -2.30
N VAL A 32 2.13 10.19 -3.06
CA VAL A 32 2.19 8.72 -3.01
C VAL A 32 2.78 8.20 -4.33
N GLU A 33 3.83 7.39 -4.24
CA GLU A 33 4.43 6.74 -5.41
C GLU A 33 3.55 5.60 -5.89
N ILE A 34 3.32 5.53 -7.20
CA ILE A 34 2.58 4.43 -7.82
C ILE A 34 3.52 3.66 -8.74
N ASP A 35 3.55 2.35 -8.56
CA ASP A 35 4.24 1.42 -9.45
C ASP A 35 3.25 0.42 -10.01
N LEU A 36 3.21 0.29 -11.32
CA LEU A 36 2.55 -0.81 -12.00
C LEU A 36 3.61 -1.72 -12.60
N GLN A 37 3.58 -3.00 -12.22
CA GLN A 37 4.55 -3.98 -12.68
C GLN A 37 3.85 -5.29 -13.06
N ALA A 38 4.30 -5.90 -14.15
CA ALA A 38 3.92 -7.25 -14.51
C ALA A 38 5.11 -7.98 -15.15
N ASP A 39 5.31 -9.24 -14.79
CA ASP A 39 6.37 -10.09 -15.34
C ASP A 39 6.09 -10.51 -16.79
N ALA A 40 4.81 -10.62 -17.17
CA ALA A 40 4.41 -10.99 -18.52
C ALA A 40 3.26 -10.15 -19.06
N GLU A 41 3.51 -9.36 -20.10
CA GLU A 41 2.49 -8.56 -20.82
C GLU A 41 1.27 -9.40 -21.19
N SER A 42 1.47 -10.65 -21.63
CA SER A 42 0.38 -11.54 -22.07
C SER A 42 -0.60 -11.95 -20.98
N ARG A 43 -0.26 -11.74 -19.69
CA ARG A 43 -1.15 -12.00 -18.55
C ARG A 43 -1.95 -10.76 -18.14
N VAL A 44 -1.59 -9.59 -18.66
CA VAL A 44 -2.28 -8.33 -18.34
C VAL A 44 -3.49 -8.17 -19.23
N THR A 45 -4.66 -8.01 -18.61
CA THR A 45 -5.93 -7.81 -19.32
C THR A 45 -6.37 -6.35 -19.23
N GLY A 46 -7.15 -5.88 -20.22
CA GLY A 46 -7.75 -4.54 -20.16
C GLY A 46 -8.62 -4.35 -18.90
N TYR A 47 -9.35 -5.38 -18.49
CA TYR A 47 -10.13 -5.36 -17.24
C TYR A 47 -9.25 -5.16 -16.00
N ALA A 48 -8.07 -5.79 -15.93
CA ALA A 48 -7.14 -5.60 -14.83
C ALA A 48 -6.61 -4.16 -14.79
N LEU A 49 -6.29 -3.57 -15.95
CA LEU A 49 -5.87 -2.17 -16.03
C LEU A 49 -6.99 -1.20 -15.66
N ASP A 50 -8.22 -1.44 -16.12
CA ASP A 50 -9.41 -0.67 -15.73
C ASP A 50 -9.64 -0.75 -14.21
N SER A 51 -9.44 -1.93 -13.61
CA SER A 51 -9.59 -2.15 -12.17
C SER A 51 -8.51 -1.43 -11.36
N ALA A 52 -7.25 -1.46 -11.83
CA ALA A 52 -6.15 -0.70 -11.22
C ALA A 52 -6.42 0.82 -11.28
N ALA A 53 -6.87 1.32 -12.44
CA ALA A 53 -7.26 2.71 -12.59
C ALA A 53 -8.45 3.10 -11.69
N ALA A 54 -9.43 2.20 -11.53
CA ALA A 54 -10.57 2.43 -10.63
C ALA A 54 -10.15 2.46 -9.16
N LEU A 55 -9.19 1.61 -8.75
CA LEU A 55 -8.60 1.61 -7.42
C LEU A 55 -7.93 2.97 -7.14
N LEU A 56 -7.06 3.44 -8.04
CA LEU A 56 -6.37 4.72 -7.88
C LEU A 56 -7.35 5.92 -7.86
N GLN A 57 -8.41 5.88 -8.65
CA GLN A 57 -9.46 6.91 -8.61
C GLN A 57 -10.27 6.90 -7.30
N ALA A 58 -10.30 5.76 -6.59
CA ALA A 58 -10.99 5.58 -5.32
C ALA A 58 -10.01 5.52 -4.13
N LEU A 59 -8.80 6.07 -4.29
CA LEU A 59 -7.68 5.86 -3.37
C LEU A 59 -8.01 6.18 -1.90
N GLU A 60 -8.69 7.30 -1.63
CA GLU A 60 -9.09 7.65 -0.25
C GLU A 60 -9.93 6.56 0.43
N GLY A 61 -10.80 5.89 -0.33
CA GLY A 61 -11.62 4.79 0.18
C GLY A 61 -10.82 3.52 0.42
N PHE A 62 -9.80 3.25 -0.40
CA PHE A 62 -8.89 2.12 -0.21
C PHE A 62 -7.93 2.35 0.95
N ASP A 63 -7.40 3.57 1.12
CA ASP A 63 -6.59 3.94 2.28
C ASP A 63 -7.38 3.78 3.58
N ALA A 64 -8.62 4.26 3.63
CA ALA A 64 -9.49 4.06 4.78
C ALA A 64 -9.73 2.56 5.08
N ARG A 65 -9.97 1.74 4.04
CA ARG A 65 -10.13 0.29 4.19
C ARG A 65 -8.86 -0.40 4.70
N ALA A 66 -7.69 -0.01 4.21
CA ALA A 66 -6.41 -0.50 4.69
C ALA A 66 -6.26 -0.20 6.19
N ARG A 67 -6.47 1.06 6.58
CA ARG A 67 -6.37 1.49 7.99
C ARG A 67 -7.36 0.77 8.90
N ASP A 68 -8.59 0.54 8.44
CA ASP A 68 -9.57 -0.26 9.18
C ASP A 68 -9.08 -1.70 9.41
N ALA A 69 -8.45 -2.32 8.39
CA ALA A 69 -7.88 -3.65 8.52
C ALA A 69 -6.69 -3.69 9.51
N LEU A 70 -5.82 -2.67 9.47
CA LEU A 70 -4.72 -2.53 10.43
C LEU A 70 -5.25 -2.40 11.86
N VAL A 71 -6.25 -1.55 12.09
CA VAL A 71 -6.88 -1.38 13.42
C VAL A 71 -7.52 -2.69 13.90
N ALA A 72 -8.15 -3.46 13.02
CA ALA A 72 -8.73 -4.75 13.38
C ALA A 72 -7.68 -5.76 13.90
N GLN A 73 -6.46 -5.70 13.37
CA GLN A 73 -5.34 -6.56 13.82
C GLN A 73 -4.87 -6.28 15.24
N LEU A 74 -5.12 -5.09 15.80
CA LEU A 74 -4.74 -4.76 17.20
C LEU A 74 -5.37 -5.69 18.25
N SER A 75 -6.44 -6.41 17.88
CA SER A 75 -7.06 -7.41 18.74
C SER A 75 -6.26 -8.72 18.88
N ASP A 76 -5.31 -8.98 17.98
CA ASP A 76 -4.41 -10.13 18.01
C ASP A 76 -2.97 -9.67 18.29
N ARG A 77 -2.43 -10.07 19.44
CA ARG A 77 -1.07 -9.71 19.86
C ARG A 77 0.04 -10.34 19.02
N ALA A 78 -0.28 -11.35 18.22
CA ALA A 78 0.68 -11.98 17.31
C ALA A 78 0.60 -11.40 15.89
N SER A 79 -0.26 -10.38 15.67
CA SER A 79 -0.43 -9.77 14.35
C SER A 79 0.77 -8.91 13.95
N GLU A 80 0.96 -8.77 12.65
CA GLU A 80 2.00 -7.93 12.05
C GLU A 80 1.83 -6.46 12.44
N THR A 81 0.59 -5.97 12.54
CA THR A 81 0.34 -4.60 13.03
C THR A 81 0.83 -4.40 14.46
N VAL A 82 0.59 -5.34 15.38
CA VAL A 82 1.07 -5.21 16.77
C VAL A 82 2.59 -5.28 16.80
N ASN A 83 3.20 -6.21 16.06
CA ASN A 83 4.66 -6.32 15.95
C ASN A 83 5.28 -5.01 15.44
N TYR A 84 4.68 -4.39 14.43
CA TYR A 84 5.11 -3.10 13.90
C TYR A 84 5.09 -2.01 14.98
N VAL A 85 3.97 -1.87 15.69
CA VAL A 85 3.86 -0.83 16.74
C VAL A 85 4.87 -1.06 17.86
N ASP A 86 5.01 -2.31 18.33
CA ASP A 86 5.95 -2.65 19.39
C ASP A 86 7.40 -2.35 18.96
N GLN A 87 7.77 -2.68 17.71
CA GLN A 87 9.08 -2.33 17.15
C GLN A 87 9.32 -0.81 17.13
N GLN A 88 8.34 -0.02 16.69
CA GLN A 88 8.46 1.45 16.68
C GLN A 88 8.62 2.04 18.09
N VAL A 89 7.91 1.48 19.07
CA VAL A 89 8.04 1.89 20.47
C VAL A 89 9.43 1.57 21.00
N ASP A 90 9.95 0.38 20.71
CA ASP A 90 11.27 -0.06 21.17
C ASP A 90 12.42 0.72 20.52
N ASP A 91 12.31 1.04 19.22
CA ASP A 91 13.36 1.74 18.48
C ASP A 91 13.38 3.25 18.74
N MET A 92 12.21 3.88 18.77
CA MET A 92 12.11 5.35 18.81
C MET A 92 11.85 5.89 20.23
N GLY A 93 11.26 5.09 21.12
CA GLY A 93 10.93 5.49 22.48
C GLY A 93 10.11 6.80 22.54
N GLU A 94 10.60 7.79 23.27
CA GLU A 94 9.90 9.08 23.44
C GLU A 94 9.79 9.87 22.12
N SER A 95 10.72 9.69 21.17
CA SER A 95 10.68 10.42 19.89
C SER A 95 9.51 10.00 19.00
N LEU A 96 8.94 8.81 19.21
CA LEU A 96 7.71 8.38 18.54
C LEU A 96 6.55 9.35 18.80
N LEU A 97 6.48 9.92 20.00
CA LEU A 97 5.39 10.81 20.39
C LEU A 97 5.37 12.11 19.58
N ASP A 98 6.53 12.55 19.08
CA ASP A 98 6.65 13.75 18.24
C ASP A 98 6.12 13.51 16.81
N LEU A 99 5.99 12.25 16.40
CA LEU A 99 5.43 11.85 15.10
C LEU A 99 3.90 11.71 15.10
N LEU A 100 3.29 11.63 16.29
CA LEU A 100 1.87 11.36 16.40
C LEU A 100 1.04 12.58 16.00
N VAL A 101 0.18 12.42 15.00
CA VAL A 101 -0.73 13.49 14.56
C VAL A 101 -1.91 13.70 15.52
N HIS A 102 -2.16 12.71 16.38
CA HIS A 102 -3.21 12.72 17.38
C HIS A 102 -2.75 12.08 18.69
N ASN A 103 -3.35 12.51 19.79
CA ASN A 103 -3.16 11.90 21.11
C ASN A 103 -4.53 11.58 21.69
N SER A 104 -4.99 10.35 21.43
CA SER A 104 -6.26 9.82 21.93
C SER A 104 -6.13 9.10 23.27
N GLY A 105 -4.89 8.84 23.70
CA GLY A 105 -4.57 8.03 24.88
C GLY A 105 -4.43 6.54 24.58
N ASP A 106 -4.59 6.14 23.32
CA ASP A 106 -4.29 4.81 22.81
C ASP A 106 -3.15 4.91 21.79
N LEU A 107 -1.93 4.61 22.26
CA LEU A 107 -0.71 4.75 21.46
C LEU A 107 -0.77 3.91 20.18
N GLN A 108 -1.33 2.70 20.22
CA GLN A 108 -1.39 1.83 19.04
C GLN A 108 -2.27 2.46 17.97
N VAL A 109 -3.45 2.95 18.36
CA VAL A 109 -4.36 3.64 17.43
C VAL A 109 -3.74 4.95 16.93
N ASP A 110 -3.06 5.70 17.78
CA ASP A 110 -2.43 6.97 17.40
C ASP A 110 -1.27 6.75 16.40
N VAL A 111 -0.49 5.68 16.55
CA VAL A 111 0.53 5.26 15.58
C VAL A 111 -0.10 4.95 14.23
N LEU A 112 -1.14 4.11 14.17
CA LEU A 112 -1.79 3.74 12.91
C LEU A 112 -2.43 4.93 12.18
N ARG A 113 -2.91 5.94 12.92
CA ARG A 113 -3.43 7.19 12.36
C ARG A 113 -2.35 8.12 11.83
N SER A 114 -1.13 7.96 12.32
CA SER A 114 0.03 8.78 11.93
C SER A 114 0.83 8.16 10.78
N LEU A 115 0.51 6.94 10.38
CA LEU A 115 1.11 6.29 9.22
C LEU A 115 0.92 7.11 7.94
N GLN A 116 1.99 7.20 7.17
CA GLN A 116 2.05 7.80 5.85
C GLN A 116 1.97 6.68 4.80
N LEU A 117 1.09 6.83 3.81
CA LEU A 117 1.06 5.94 2.64
C LEU A 117 2.17 6.38 1.70
N MET A 118 3.20 5.54 1.55
CA MET A 118 4.39 5.89 0.76
C MET A 118 4.23 5.47 -0.68
N ARG A 119 3.74 4.23 -0.88
CA ARG A 119 3.74 3.57 -2.18
C ARG A 119 2.53 2.69 -2.36
N ILE A 120 2.07 2.62 -3.61
CA ILE A 120 1.11 1.62 -4.07
C ILE A 120 1.75 0.84 -5.21
N ALA A 121 1.88 -0.47 -5.04
CA ALA A 121 2.29 -1.37 -6.13
C ALA A 121 1.06 -2.07 -6.72
N LEU A 122 0.97 -2.12 -8.03
CA LEU A 122 -0.12 -2.71 -8.81
C LEU A 122 0.44 -3.86 -9.67
N PHE A 123 -0.22 -5.01 -9.59
CA PHE A 123 0.16 -6.25 -10.26
C PHE A 123 -0.97 -6.71 -11.19
N PRO A 124 -1.18 -6.05 -12.34
CA PRO A 124 -2.33 -6.35 -13.20
C PRO A 124 -2.28 -7.72 -13.89
N GLU A 125 -1.19 -8.48 -13.74
CA GLU A 125 -1.14 -9.90 -14.13
C GLU A 125 -1.79 -10.84 -13.10
N ASN A 126 -1.98 -10.37 -11.86
CA ASN A 126 -2.58 -11.08 -10.74
C ASN A 126 -4.09 -10.75 -10.65
N SER A 127 -4.86 -11.19 -11.64
CA SER A 127 -6.29 -10.86 -11.76
C SER A 127 -7.26 -11.92 -11.23
N ASP A 128 -6.74 -12.98 -10.61
CA ASP A 128 -7.55 -14.01 -9.94
C ASP A 128 -7.93 -13.55 -8.52
N GLU A 129 -9.05 -14.06 -7.98
CA GLU A 129 -9.65 -13.57 -6.71
C GLU A 129 -8.79 -13.82 -5.46
N ASP A 130 -7.83 -14.74 -5.51
CA ASP A 130 -6.95 -15.09 -4.39
C ASP A 130 -5.54 -14.46 -4.52
N ASP A 131 -5.25 -13.77 -5.62
CA ASP A 131 -3.94 -13.18 -5.86
C ASP A 131 -3.84 -11.75 -5.31
N VAL A 132 -2.63 -11.35 -4.94
CA VAL A 132 -2.33 -9.97 -4.56
C VAL A 132 -2.30 -9.10 -5.82
N PHE A 133 -3.34 -8.29 -5.98
CA PHE A 133 -3.49 -7.35 -7.09
C PHE A 133 -2.86 -5.99 -6.80
N ALA A 134 -2.92 -5.53 -5.54
CA ALA A 134 -2.31 -4.28 -5.13
C ALA A 134 -1.72 -4.36 -3.71
N THR A 135 -0.66 -3.62 -3.43
CA THR A 135 -0.12 -3.44 -2.08
C THR A 135 0.00 -1.97 -1.74
N PHE A 136 -0.24 -1.64 -0.47
CA PHE A 136 -0.14 -0.30 0.09
C PHE A 136 0.91 -0.31 1.19
N ASP A 137 1.99 0.44 0.99
CA ASP A 137 3.15 0.44 1.87
C ASP A 137 3.10 1.65 2.80
N TYR A 138 3.03 1.39 4.11
CA TYR A 138 2.90 2.43 5.13
C TYR A 138 4.14 2.51 6.02
N SER A 139 4.53 3.73 6.40
CA SER A 139 5.53 3.98 7.44
C SER A 139 5.14 5.16 8.31
N ILE A 140 5.50 5.15 9.60
CA ILE A 140 5.28 6.29 10.50
C ILE A 140 6.30 7.41 10.31
N SER A 141 7.54 7.06 9.96
CA SER A 141 8.57 8.02 9.59
C SER A 141 9.52 7.39 8.56
N PRO A 142 9.22 7.49 7.25
CA PRO A 142 10.04 6.89 6.20
C PRO A 142 11.47 7.45 6.15
N ASP A 143 11.72 8.60 6.78
CA ASP A 143 13.06 9.21 6.89
C ASP A 143 13.87 8.67 8.08
N ASP A 144 13.21 8.11 9.10
CA ASP A 144 13.84 7.67 10.35
C ASP A 144 13.80 6.14 10.57
N THR A 145 12.89 5.41 9.91
CA THR A 145 12.75 3.95 10.03
C THR A 145 12.55 3.28 8.67
N ASP A 146 13.18 2.11 8.50
CA ASP A 146 12.98 1.23 7.34
C ASP A 146 11.77 0.29 7.52
N ALA A 147 11.10 0.35 8.69
CA ALA A 147 9.96 -0.52 8.95
C ALA A 147 8.74 -0.09 8.11
N ILE A 148 8.19 -1.05 7.38
CA ILE A 148 7.03 -0.87 6.50
C ILE A 148 5.93 -1.85 6.90
N LEU A 149 4.72 -1.34 6.96
CA LEU A 149 3.50 -2.15 7.10
C LEU A 149 2.80 -2.19 5.74
N ILE A 150 2.66 -3.39 5.18
CA ILE A 150 2.15 -3.61 3.83
C ILE A 150 0.74 -4.18 3.94
N VAL A 151 -0.23 -3.53 3.29
CA VAL A 151 -1.61 -4.04 3.17
C VAL A 151 -1.87 -4.48 1.74
N SER A 152 -2.23 -5.74 1.58
CA SER A 152 -2.45 -6.38 0.28
C SER A 152 -3.93 -6.51 -0.04
N PHE A 153 -4.30 -6.17 -1.27
CA PHE A 153 -5.65 -6.24 -1.80
C PHE A 153 -5.74 -7.21 -2.97
N ASP A 154 -6.86 -7.91 -3.08
CA ASP A 154 -7.25 -8.60 -4.31
C ASP A 154 -7.83 -7.62 -5.35
N ILE A 155 -8.15 -8.13 -6.55
CA ILE A 155 -8.73 -7.32 -7.63
C ILE A 155 -10.14 -6.77 -7.32
N ARG A 156 -10.84 -7.35 -6.33
CA ARG A 156 -12.16 -6.89 -5.86
C ARG A 156 -12.04 -5.76 -4.83
N GLY A 157 -10.83 -5.53 -4.33
CA GLY A 157 -10.50 -4.54 -3.33
C GLY A 157 -10.76 -4.99 -1.90
N ASP A 158 -10.84 -6.31 -1.70
CA ASP A 158 -10.87 -6.94 -0.38
C ASP A 158 -9.42 -7.07 0.14
N VAL A 159 -9.21 -6.82 1.44
CA VAL A 159 -7.90 -6.97 2.08
C VAL A 159 -7.62 -8.46 2.29
N VAL A 160 -6.53 -8.97 1.71
CA VAL A 160 -6.17 -10.40 1.74
C VAL A 160 -4.98 -10.70 2.65
N ALA A 161 -4.10 -9.73 2.89
CA ALA A 161 -2.97 -9.89 3.80
C ALA A 161 -2.53 -8.55 4.42
N VAL A 162 -1.87 -8.66 5.57
CA VAL A 162 -1.07 -7.58 6.16
C VAL A 162 0.26 -8.20 6.55
N GLU A 163 1.35 -7.55 6.14
CA GLU A 163 2.72 -8.01 6.37
C GLU A 163 3.57 -6.88 6.93
N MET A 164 4.54 -7.21 7.77
CA MET A 164 5.57 -6.26 8.21
C MET A 164 6.89 -6.57 7.51
N GLN A 165 7.59 -5.54 7.07
CA GLN A 165 8.98 -5.60 6.62
C GLN A 165 9.82 -4.66 7.47
N GLY A 166 11.02 -5.09 7.88
CA GLY A 166 11.92 -4.32 8.75
C GLY A 166 13.04 -5.18 9.31
#